data_AF-A0A849ZGL6-F1
#
_entry.id   AF-A0A849ZGL6-F1
#
_cell.length_a   1.000
_cell.length_b   1.000
_cell.length_c   1.000
_cell.angle_alpha   90.00
_cell.angle_beta   90.00
_cell.angle_gamma   90.00
#
_symmetry.space_group_name_H-M   'P 1'
#
loop_
_entity.id
_entity.type
_entity.pdbx_description
1 polymer ?
#
loop_
_entity_poly.entity_id
_entity_poly.type
_entity_poly.pdbx_seq_one_letter_code
_entity_poly.pdbx_strand_id
1 'polypeptide(L)'
;VIRVSGARSAAEARALARAVGSSSLVKTAIHGADPNWGRICMALGNAGVPVDPSRVSVSVQGLRLFVKGRPRPFDRRRASQAMRADTVRIDIHVARGRAGATCWASSLTEEYVRFNSAYTT
;
A
#
# COMPACT_ATOMS: atom_id res chain seq x y z
N VAL A 1 0.69 1.54 8.24
CA VAL A 1 -0.73 1.10 8.31
C VAL A 1 -1.38 1.20 6.93
N ILE A 2 -2.11 0.16 6.53
CA ILE A 2 -2.81 0.06 5.24
C ILE A 2 -4.30 -0.03 5.51
N ARG A 3 -5.07 0.89 4.94
CA ARG A 3 -6.53 0.96 5.11
C ARG A 3 -7.19 0.77 3.76
N VAL A 4 -8.01 -0.27 3.64
CA VAL A 4 -8.82 -0.54 2.45
C VAL A 4 -10.27 -0.23 2.77
N SER A 5 -10.94 0.47 1.86
CA SER A 5 -12.35 0.83 1.94
C SER A 5 -13.07 0.59 0.62
N GLY A 6 -14.40 0.48 0.70
CA GLY A 6 -15.24 0.31 -0.47
C GLY A 6 -15.14 -1.06 -1.12
N ALA A 7 -14.73 -2.10 -0.38
CA ALA A 7 -14.74 -3.48 -0.88
C ALA A 7 -16.15 -4.09 -0.82
N ARG A 8 -16.38 -5.15 -1.58
CA ARG A 8 -17.68 -5.87 -1.56
C ARG A 8 -17.96 -6.54 -0.21
N SER A 9 -16.93 -7.09 0.44
CA SER A 9 -17.01 -7.78 1.73
C SER A 9 -15.78 -7.53 2.59
N ALA A 10 -15.87 -7.84 3.89
CA ALA A 10 -14.72 -7.73 4.79
C ALA A 10 -13.58 -8.69 4.40
N ALA A 11 -13.90 -9.88 3.88
CA ALA A 11 -12.91 -10.84 3.39
C ALA A 11 -12.12 -10.27 2.20
N GLU A 12 -12.81 -9.65 1.24
CA GLU A 12 -12.19 -8.97 0.10
C GLU A 12 -11.29 -7.81 0.56
N ALA A 13 -11.77 -6.96 1.48
CA ALA A 13 -10.98 -5.86 2.02
C ALA A 13 -9.69 -6.36 2.70
N ARG A 14 -9.79 -7.45 3.48
CA ARG A 14 -8.63 -8.07 4.15
C ARG A 14 -7.64 -8.65 3.14
N ALA A 15 -8.12 -9.31 2.09
CA ALA A 15 -7.27 -9.85 1.02
C ALA A 15 -6.46 -8.73 0.35
N LEU A 16 -7.11 -7.63 -0.03
CA LEU A 16 -6.46 -6.45 -0.62
C LEU A 16 -5.43 -5.83 0.33
N ALA A 17 -5.81 -5.61 1.60
CA ALA A 17 -4.93 -5.00 2.58
C ALA A 17 -3.69 -5.88 2.86
N ARG A 18 -3.89 -7.20 2.95
CA ARG A 18 -2.81 -8.18 3.13
C ARG A 18 -1.89 -8.21 1.92
N ALA A 19 -2.42 -8.25 0.70
CA ALA A 19 -1.62 -8.26 -0.53
C ALA A 19 -0.67 -7.06 -0.62
N VAL A 20 -1.14 -5.87 -0.26
CA VAL A 20 -0.29 -4.67 -0.17
C VAL A 20 0.73 -4.79 0.96
N GLY A 21 0.31 -5.27 2.14
CA GLY A 21 1.19 -5.39 3.31
C GLY A 21 2.28 -6.45 3.19
N SER A 22 2.06 -7.50 2.39
CA SER A 22 3.03 -8.57 2.14
C SER A 22 3.89 -8.36 0.90
N SER A 23 3.64 -7.32 0.10
CA SER A 23 4.41 -7.06 -1.12
C SER A 23 5.81 -6.54 -0.80
N SER A 24 6.85 -7.29 -1.15
CA SER A 24 8.25 -6.88 -0.99
C SER A 24 8.56 -5.55 -1.71
N LEU A 25 7.94 -5.31 -2.87
CA LEU A 25 8.11 -4.06 -3.61
C LEU A 25 7.47 -2.87 -2.90
N VAL A 26 6.28 -3.05 -2.29
CA VAL A 26 5.67 -2.00 -1.47
C VAL A 26 6.53 -1.77 -0.22
N LYS A 27 6.90 -2.82 0.49
CA LYS A 27 7.70 -2.74 1.73
C LYS A 27 9.05 -2.04 1.54
N THR A 28 9.73 -2.29 0.42
CA THR A 28 10.98 -1.59 0.06
C THR A 28 10.74 -0.15 -0.40
N ALA A 29 9.64 0.15 -1.09
CA ALA A 29 9.27 1.53 -1.41
C ALA A 29 8.98 2.36 -0.15
N ILE A 30 8.33 1.75 0.86
CA ILE A 30 8.15 2.38 2.17
C ILE A 30 9.50 2.60 2.85
N HIS A 31 10.42 1.64 2.81
CA HIS A 31 11.76 1.80 3.38
C HIS A 31 12.51 2.99 2.75
N GLY A 32 12.50 3.09 1.43
CA GLY A 32 13.16 4.16 0.68
C GLY A 32 12.40 5.49 0.66
N ALA A 33 11.25 5.60 1.34
CA ALA A 33 10.36 6.75 1.27
C ALA A 33 10.00 7.16 -0.18
N ASP A 34 9.81 6.19 -1.07
CA ASP A 34 9.39 6.40 -2.46
C ASP A 34 7.86 6.30 -2.56
N PRO A 35 7.13 7.39 -2.90
CA PRO A 35 5.67 7.41 -3.02
C PRO A 35 5.18 6.68 -4.29
N ASN A 36 5.49 5.38 -4.38
CA ASN A 36 5.30 4.55 -5.55
C ASN A 36 3.92 3.89 -5.56
N TRP A 37 2.92 4.65 -6.00
CA TRP A 37 1.55 4.14 -6.15
C TRP A 37 1.46 2.97 -7.15
N GLY A 38 2.37 2.88 -8.12
CA GLY A 38 2.40 1.79 -9.10
C GLY A 38 2.60 0.42 -8.45
N ARG A 39 3.55 0.32 -7.52
CA ARG A 39 3.77 -0.90 -6.72
C ARG A 39 2.57 -1.26 -5.85
N ILE A 40 1.84 -0.26 -5.32
CA ILE A 40 0.61 -0.48 -4.56
C ILE A 40 -0.50 -1.04 -5.47
N CYS A 41 -0.71 -0.44 -6.64
CA CYS A 41 -1.70 -0.90 -7.62
C CYS A 41 -1.40 -2.32 -8.13
N MET A 42 -0.12 -2.62 -8.40
CA MET A 42 0.31 -3.98 -8.76
C MET A 42 -0.04 -4.99 -7.65
N ALA A 43 0.24 -4.66 -6.38
CA ALA A 43 -0.10 -5.55 -5.26
C ALA A 43 -1.63 -5.76 -5.12
N LEU A 44 -2.43 -4.72 -5.37
CA LEU A 44 -3.90 -4.85 -5.39
C LEU A 44 -4.39 -5.78 -6.51
N GLY A 45 -3.80 -5.68 -7.71
CA GLY A 45 -4.13 -6.56 -8.84
C GLY A 45 -3.82 -8.03 -8.56
N ASN A 46 -2.78 -8.31 -7.75
CA ASN A 46 -2.36 -9.66 -7.37
C ASN A 46 -3.09 -10.19 -6.12
N ALA A 47 -4.11 -9.50 -5.60
CA ALA A 47 -4.77 -9.86 -4.35
C ALA A 47 -5.69 -11.10 -4.42
N GLY A 48 -5.84 -11.72 -5.60
CA GLY A 48 -6.70 -12.89 -5.80
C GLY A 48 -8.21 -12.59 -5.67
N VAL A 49 -8.58 -11.31 -5.69
CA VAL A 49 -9.98 -10.84 -5.66
C VAL A 49 -10.20 -9.83 -6.78
N PRO A 50 -11.44 -9.67 -7.30
CA PRO A 50 -11.67 -8.76 -8.40
C PRO A 50 -11.39 -7.30 -8.01
N VAL A 51 -10.65 -6.60 -8.86
CA VAL A 51 -10.36 -5.18 -8.74
C VAL A 51 -10.59 -4.53 -10.09
N ASP A 52 -11.34 -3.43 -10.12
CA ASP A 52 -11.48 -2.59 -11.31
C ASP A 52 -10.46 -1.45 -11.23
N PRO A 53 -9.38 -1.47 -12.03
CA PRO A 53 -8.33 -0.45 -11.97
C PRO A 53 -8.86 0.97 -12.16
N SER A 54 -9.94 1.14 -12.93
CA SER A 54 -10.54 2.45 -13.22
C SER A 54 -11.20 3.09 -11.99
N ARG A 55 -11.46 2.31 -10.95
CA ARG A 55 -12.14 2.75 -9.72
C ARG A 55 -11.19 2.91 -8.54
N VAL A 56 -9.98 2.37 -8.63
CA VAL A 56 -9.00 2.40 -7.54
C VAL A 56 -8.53 3.83 -7.28
N SER A 57 -8.46 4.18 -6.00
CA SER A 57 -7.79 5.38 -5.52
C SER A 57 -6.82 5.04 -4.39
N VAL A 58 -5.62 5.61 -4.42
CA VAL A 58 -4.54 5.41 -3.46
C VAL A 58 -4.05 6.78 -2.97
N SER A 59 -3.98 6.92 -1.65
CA SER A 59 -3.34 8.06 -0.99
C SER A 59 -2.28 7.58 -0.02
N VAL A 60 -1.20 8.33 0.12
CA VAL A 60 -0.14 8.07 1.11
C VAL A 60 0.06 9.32 1.93
N GLN A 61 0.04 9.20 3.26
CA GLN A 61 0.12 10.34 4.18
C GLN A 61 -0.90 11.44 3.86
N GLY A 62 -2.08 11.05 3.39
CA GLY A 62 -3.15 11.98 2.96
C GLY A 62 -2.96 12.62 1.58
N LEU A 63 -1.83 12.42 0.91
CA LEU A 63 -1.59 12.89 -0.46
C LEU A 63 -2.18 11.91 -1.47
N ARG A 64 -3.05 12.41 -2.35
CA ARG A 64 -3.70 11.63 -3.40
C ARG A 64 -2.72 11.39 -4.55
N LEU A 65 -2.21 10.17 -4.68
CA LEU A 65 -1.23 9.80 -5.69
C LEU A 65 -1.90 9.27 -6.97
N PHE A 66 -2.96 8.49 -6.79
CA PHE A 66 -3.69 7.83 -7.86
C PHE A 66 -5.18 7.87 -7.50
N VAL A 67 -6.04 8.37 -8.40
CA VAL A 67 -7.45 8.59 -8.11
C VAL A 67 -8.29 8.18 -9.31
N LYS A 68 -9.22 7.24 -9.07
CA LYS A 68 -10.14 6.69 -10.06
C LYS A 68 -9.40 6.27 -11.34
N GLY A 69 -8.41 5.38 -11.17
CA GLY A 69 -7.68 4.80 -12.29
C GLY A 69 -6.67 5.71 -12.98
N ARG A 70 -6.40 6.90 -12.44
CA ARG A 70 -5.48 7.87 -13.06
C ARG A 70 -4.49 8.45 -12.06
N PRO A 71 -3.20 8.60 -12.44
CA PRO A 71 -2.25 9.33 -11.62
C PRO A 71 -2.72 10.78 -11.42
N ARG A 72 -2.39 11.36 -10.27
CA ARG A 72 -2.58 12.77 -10.02
C ARG A 72 -1.23 13.47 -9.94
N PRO A 73 -1.12 14.73 -10.37
CA PRO A 73 0.03 15.55 -10.01
C PRO A 73 0.10 15.66 -8.48
N PHE A 74 1.27 15.38 -7.92
CA PHE A 74 1.55 15.59 -6.50
C PHE A 74 3.02 15.98 -6.34
N ASP A 75 3.32 16.71 -5.27
CA ASP A 75 4.70 17.02 -4.91
C ASP A 75 5.39 15.76 -4.36
N ARG A 76 6.26 15.16 -5.19
CA ARG A 76 6.99 13.94 -4.84
C ARG A 76 7.95 14.16 -3.67
N ARG A 77 8.57 15.34 -3.55
CA ARG A 77 9.50 15.65 -2.45
C ARG A 77 8.74 15.74 -1.13
N ARG A 78 7.62 16.45 -1.13
CA ARG A 78 6.72 16.52 0.04
C ARG A 78 6.20 15.14 0.44
N ALA A 79 5.79 14.32 -0.52
CA ALA A 79 5.31 12.97 -0.24
C ALA A 79 6.40 12.08 0.36
N SER A 80 7.60 12.10 -0.23
CA SER A 80 8.76 11.37 0.29
C SER A 80 9.12 11.82 1.71
N GLN A 81 9.16 13.13 1.97
CA GLN A 81 9.42 13.65 3.31
C GLN A 81 8.36 13.18 4.32
N ALA A 82 7.08 13.21 3.97
CA ALA A 82 6.01 12.75 4.83
C ALA A 82 6.08 11.24 5.14
N MET A 83 6.63 10.43 4.21
CA MET A 83 6.83 9.00 4.38
C MET A 83 7.97 8.64 5.35
N ARG A 84 8.79 9.60 5.78
CA ARG A 84 9.85 9.38 6.77
C ARG A 84 9.33 9.35 8.22
N ALA A 85 8.02 9.52 8.43
CA ALA A 85 7.42 9.35 9.74
C ALA A 85 7.48 7.88 10.20
N ASP A 86 7.48 7.66 11.52
CA ASP A 86 7.51 6.31 12.14
C ASP A 86 6.40 5.40 11.62
N THR A 87 5.24 5.97 11.28
CA THR A 87 4.14 5.24 10.66
C THR A 87 3.72 5.89 9.35
N VAL A 88 3.86 5.14 8.25
CA VAL A 88 3.29 5.52 6.95
C VAL A 88 1.87 4.99 6.82
N ARG A 89 0.91 5.88 6.54
CA ARG A 89 -0.48 5.55 6.22
C ARG A 89 -0.68 5.46 4.72
N ILE A 90 -1.21 4.32 4.28
CA ILE A 90 -1.70 4.09 2.92
C ILE A 90 -3.22 3.92 2.99
N ASP A 91 -3.95 4.79 2.30
CA ASP A 91 -5.40 4.74 2.19
C ASP A 91 -5.80 4.31 0.77
N ILE A 92 -6.61 3.26 0.68
CA ILE A 92 -7.01 2.61 -0.58
C ILE A 92 -8.54 2.55 -0.64
N HIS A 93 -9.10 2.94 -1.78
CA HIS A 93 -10.52 2.86 -2.05
C HIS A 93 -10.77 2.12 -3.37
N VAL A 94 -11.64 1.11 -3.36
CA VAL A 94 -11.88 0.24 -4.54
C VAL A 94 -13.31 0.31 -5.13
N ALA A 95 -14.23 1.07 -4.54
CA ALA A 95 -15.59 1.33 -5.04
C ALA A 95 -16.38 0.11 -5.58
N ARG A 96 -16.35 -0.99 -4.82
CA ARG A 96 -17.10 -2.25 -5.04
C ARG A 96 -18.18 -2.53 -3.98
N GLY A 97 -18.23 -1.75 -2.89
CA GLY A 97 -19.19 -1.94 -1.80
C GLY A 97 -18.95 -0.97 -0.64
N ARG A 98 -19.26 -1.39 0.58
CA ARG A 98 -19.13 -0.57 1.81
C ARG A 98 -18.18 -1.16 2.85
N ALA A 99 -17.64 -2.36 2.61
CA ALA A 99 -16.74 -3.01 3.57
C ALA A 99 -15.35 -2.37 3.56
N GLY A 100 -14.64 -2.53 4.67
CA GLY A 100 -13.26 -2.08 4.82
C GLY A 100 -12.46 -2.99 5.74
N ALA A 101 -11.14 -2.84 5.71
CA ALA A 101 -10.20 -3.54 6.56
C ALA A 101 -8.94 -2.71 6.77
N THR A 102 -8.26 -2.95 7.89
CA THR A 102 -6.95 -2.36 8.20
C THR A 102 -5.92 -3.47 8.37
N CYS A 103 -4.73 -3.27 7.82
CA CYS A 103 -3.57 -4.15 8.00
C CYS A 103 -2.38 -3.33 8.52
N TRP A 104 -1.65 -3.92 9.47
CA TRP A 104 -0.36 -3.40 9.93
C TRP A 104 0.76 -4.22 9.30
N ALA A 105 1.76 -3.52 8.81
CA ALA A 105 2.93 -4.09 8.17
C ALA A 105 4.13 -3.16 8.42
N SER A 106 5.32 -3.75 8.46
CA SER A 106 6.60 -3.04 8.49
C SER A 106 7.15 -2.82 7.07
N SER A 107 8.19 -2.01 6.93
CA SER A 107 9.02 -1.98 5.74
C SER A 107 9.84 -3.28 5.59
N LEU A 108 10.59 -3.40 4.49
CA LEU A 108 11.61 -4.43 4.28
C LEU A 108 12.94 -3.70 4.11
N THR A 109 13.89 -3.96 5.00
CA THR A 109 15.19 -3.28 5.07
C THR A 109 16.31 -4.27 4.73
N GLU A 110 17.49 -3.74 4.40
CA GLU A 110 18.70 -4.54 4.23
C GLU A 110 19.09 -5.24 5.55
N GLU A 111 18.85 -4.58 6.69
CA GLU A 111 19.09 -5.14 8.01
C GLU A 111 18.21 -6.36 8.31
N TYR A 112 16.95 -6.35 7.87
CA TYR A 112 16.08 -7.53 7.97
C TYR A 112 16.70 -8.73 7.24
N VAL A 113 17.25 -8.50 6.04
CA VAL A 113 17.91 -9.56 5.26
C VAL A 113 19.16 -10.04 6.00
N ARG A 114 20.05 -9.12 6.39
CA ARG A 114 21.28 -9.43 7.13
C ARG A 114 20.99 -10.25 8.40
N PHE A 115 20.01 -9.84 9.19
CA PHE A 115 19.64 -10.51 10.44
C PHE A 115 19.18 -11.96 10.20
N ASN A 116 18.32 -12.18 9.19
CA ASN A 116 17.76 -13.51 8.90
C ASN A 116 18.65 -14.38 7.99
N SER A 117 19.77 -13.86 7.47
CA SER A 117 20.70 -14.62 6.62
C SER A 117 22.04 -14.92 7.29
N ALA A 118 22.53 -14.04 8.15
CA ALA A 118 23.85 -14.15 8.78
C ALA A 118 23.84 -14.88 10.13
N TYR A 119 22.66 -15.04 10.74
CA TYR A 119 22.49 -15.68 12.04
C TYR A 119 21.43 -16.79 11.94
N THR A 120 21.57 -17.80 12.79
CA THR A 120 20.49 -18.77 13.02
C THR A 120 19.50 -18.17 14.02
N THR A 121 18.25 -18.07 13.63
CA THR A 121 17.13 -17.54 14.42
C THR A 121 16.14 -18.63 14.78
#